data_AF-A0A562JB15-F1
#
_entry.id   AF-A0A562JB15-F1
#
_cell.length_a   1.000
_cell.length_b   1.000
_cell.length_c   1.000
_cell.angle_alpha   90.00
_cell.angle_beta   90.00
_cell.angle_gamma   90.00
#
_symmetry.space_group_name_H-M   'P 1'
#
loop_
_entity.id
_entity.type
_entity.pdbx_description
1 polymer ?
#
loop_
_entity_poly.entity_id
_entity_poly.type
_entity_poly.pdbx_seq_one_letter_code
_entity_poly.pdbx_strand_id
1 'polypeptide(L)'
;MEKNKVLDLNSRDYDVKDIDNIDRRFEANKKDFILFHGVTVAVVIIATIFMFSVGSGKGDASDVKYVMGFPLWWLGATGMYLATMVWGMFRIKNWEKFPLTAREKDGVK
;
A
#
# COMPACT_ATOMS: atom_id res chain seq x y z
N MET A 1 12.54 7.34 31.78
CA MET A 1 12.75 7.90 30.43
C MET A 1 14.19 7.55 30.06
N GLU A 2 14.36 6.50 29.27
CA GLU A 2 15.68 6.08 28.80
C GLU A 2 16.23 7.18 27.88
N LYS A 3 17.47 7.61 28.12
CA LYS A 3 18.12 8.66 27.33
C LYS A 3 18.09 8.23 25.87
N ASN A 4 17.54 9.09 25.00
CA ASN A 4 17.60 8.94 23.54
C ASN A 4 19.03 8.56 23.13
N LYS A 5 19.22 7.31 22.72
CA LYS A 5 20.47 6.81 22.15
C LYS A 5 20.71 7.67 20.91
N VAL A 6 21.84 8.36 20.86
CA VAL A 6 22.21 9.15 19.67
C VAL A 6 22.51 8.16 18.56
N LEU A 7 21.51 7.91 17.72
CA LEU A 7 21.63 7.02 16.57
C LEU A 7 22.47 7.69 15.49
N ASP A 8 23.54 7.03 15.08
CA ASP A 8 24.30 7.40 13.89
C ASP A 8 23.47 7.05 12.65
N LEU A 9 22.88 8.08 12.04
CA LEU A 9 22.05 7.96 10.84
C LEU A 9 22.83 7.52 9.59
N ASN A 10 24.16 7.49 9.65
CA ASN A 10 25.00 7.02 8.56
C ASN A 10 25.54 5.60 8.81
N SER A 11 25.33 5.04 10.01
CA SER A 11 25.68 3.66 10.30
C SER A 11 24.81 2.72 9.45
N ARG A 12 25.40 1.61 9.00
CA ARG A 12 24.67 0.47 8.41
C ARG A 12 24.44 -0.65 9.40
N ASP A 13 24.99 -0.50 10.61
CA ASP A 13 24.91 -1.42 11.73
C ASP A 13 24.00 -0.81 12.80
N TYR A 14 22.71 -0.68 12.45
CA TYR A 14 21.66 -0.21 13.35
C TYR A 14 20.62 -1.31 13.55
N ASP A 15 20.04 -1.38 14.75
CA ASP A 15 18.83 -2.19 14.95
C ASP A 15 17.63 -1.42 14.38
N VAL A 16 16.82 -2.08 13.56
CA VAL A 16 15.58 -1.51 13.00
C VAL A 16 14.61 -1.13 14.13
N LYS A 17 14.65 -1.83 15.27
CA LYS A 17 13.83 -1.52 16.46
C LYS A 17 14.21 -0.18 17.10
N ASP A 18 15.44 0.27 16.91
CA ASP A 18 15.92 1.55 17.43
C ASP A 18 15.46 2.71 16.53
N ILE A 19 14.96 2.45 15.31
CA ILE A 19 14.40 3.46 14.41
C ILE A 19 12.96 3.76 14.81
N ASP A 20 12.81 4.56 15.85
CA ASP A 20 11.54 5.12 16.29
C ASP A 20 11.63 6.65 16.41
N ASN A 21 10.64 7.36 15.87
CA ASN A 21 10.50 8.82 15.97
C ASN A 21 11.74 9.65 15.56
N ILE A 22 12.52 9.16 14.59
CA ILE A 22 13.73 9.85 14.11
C ILE A 22 13.40 11.04 13.20
N ASP A 23 12.44 10.86 12.30
CA ASP A 23 12.02 11.85 11.30
C ASP A 23 10.50 11.68 11.07
N ARG A 24 9.74 12.78 11.11
CA ARG A 24 8.29 12.73 10.95
C ARG A 24 7.88 12.20 9.58
N ARG A 25 8.69 12.43 8.55
CA ARG A 25 8.46 11.94 7.18
C ARG A 25 8.58 10.43 7.12
N PHE A 26 9.53 9.86 7.85
CA PHE A 26 9.72 8.41 7.92
C PHE A 26 8.50 7.74 8.56
N GLU A 27 8.01 8.28 9.68
CA GLU A 27 6.82 7.76 10.36
C GLU A 27 5.54 7.91 9.52
N ALA A 28 5.38 9.03 8.81
CA ALA A 28 4.29 9.19 7.85
C ALA A 28 4.38 8.12 6.76
N ASN A 29 5.51 8.04 6.05
CA ASN A 29 5.74 7.06 4.99
C ASN A 29 5.54 5.61 5.43
N LYS A 30 5.89 5.25 6.68
CA LYS A 30 5.66 3.93 7.25
C LYS A 30 4.17 3.62 7.41
N LYS A 31 3.41 4.54 8.02
CA LYS A 31 1.94 4.40 8.16
C LYS A 31 1.26 4.27 6.80
N ASP A 32 1.75 5.06 5.87
CA ASP A 32 1.27 5.14 4.51
C ASP A 32 1.55 3.87 3.72
N PHE A 33 2.77 3.34 3.81
CA PHE A 33 3.14 2.04 3.28
C PHE A 33 2.20 0.96 3.81
N ILE A 34 1.99 0.90 5.12
CA ILE A 34 1.11 -0.08 5.77
C ILE A 34 -0.33 0.06 5.25
N LEU A 35 -0.84 1.29 5.14
CA LEU A 35 -2.19 1.54 4.63
C LEU A 35 -2.35 1.07 3.19
N PHE A 36 -1.47 1.51 2.29
CA PHE A 36 -1.56 1.17 0.86
C PHE A 36 -1.35 -0.33 0.63
N HIS A 37 -0.37 -0.95 1.30
CA HIS A 37 -0.15 -2.38 1.19
C HIS A 37 -1.32 -3.18 1.78
N GLY A 38 -1.81 -2.79 2.95
CA GLY A 38 -2.94 -3.45 3.61
C GLY A 38 -4.20 -3.43 2.74
N VAL A 39 -4.53 -2.26 2.15
CA VAL A 39 -5.66 -2.14 1.22
C VAL A 39 -5.44 -2.98 -0.04
N THR A 40 -4.24 -2.96 -0.61
CA THR A 40 -3.93 -3.75 -1.81
C THR A 40 -4.07 -5.25 -1.53
N VAL A 41 -3.55 -5.75 -0.40
CA VAL A 41 -3.69 -7.15 0.00
C VAL A 41 -5.16 -7.52 0.19
N ALA A 42 -5.96 -6.68 0.85
CA ALA A 42 -7.39 -6.91 1.01
C ALA A 42 -8.11 -7.00 -0.35
N VAL A 43 -7.78 -6.11 -1.29
CA VAL A 43 -8.35 -6.12 -2.65
C VAL A 43 -7.95 -7.37 -3.41
N VAL A 44 -6.69 -7.82 -3.31
CA VAL A 44 -6.23 -9.08 -3.94
C VAL A 44 -7.00 -10.28 -3.40
N ILE A 45 -7.25 -10.34 -2.09
CA ILE A 45 -8.05 -11.42 -1.48
C ILE A 45 -9.47 -11.40 -2.02
N ILE A 46 -10.12 -10.24 -2.04
CA ILE A 46 -11.49 -10.08 -2.55
C ILE A 46 -11.54 -10.44 -4.04
N ALA A 47 -10.58 -9.98 -4.84
CA ALA A 47 -10.48 -10.32 -6.25
C ALA A 47 -10.30 -11.82 -6.46
N THR A 48 -9.49 -12.48 -5.64
CA THR A 48 -9.29 -13.93 -5.68
C THR A 48 -10.59 -14.67 -5.39
N ILE A 49 -11.31 -14.29 -4.33
CA ILE A 49 -12.61 -14.88 -3.99
C ILE A 49 -13.60 -14.68 -5.16
N PHE A 50 -13.66 -13.46 -5.71
CA PHE A 50 -14.52 -13.15 -6.85
C PHE A 50 -14.19 -14.00 -8.07
N MET A 51 -12.90 -14.19 -8.36
CA MET A 51 -12.43 -15.06 -9.46
C MET A 51 -12.93 -16.50 -9.31
N PHE A 52 -12.82 -17.10 -8.13
CA PHE A 52 -13.35 -18.46 -7.93
C PHE A 52 -14.88 -18.53 -7.90
N SER A 53 -15.53 -17.47 -7.44
CA SER A 53 -17.00 -17.41 -7.37
C SER A 53 -17.65 -17.25 -8.73
N VAL A 54 -17.01 -16.51 -9.65
CA VAL A 54 -17.60 -16.10 -10.94
C VAL A 54 -16.86 -16.70 -12.14
N GLY A 55 -15.62 -17.13 -11.96
CA GLY A 55 -14.69 -17.38 -13.06
C GLY A 55 -14.73 -18.77 -13.66
N SER A 56 -15.23 -19.79 -12.94
CA SER A 56 -15.48 -21.15 -13.48
C SER A 56 -16.37 -21.98 -12.55
N GLY A 57 -17.21 -21.32 -11.72
CA GLY A 57 -17.93 -21.90 -10.57
C GLY A 57 -17.95 -23.44 -10.52
N LYS A 58 -17.03 -24.05 -9.73
CA LYS A 58 -16.79 -25.50 -9.54
C LYS A 58 -15.81 -26.22 -10.49
N GLY A 59 -15.15 -25.54 -11.42
CA GLY A 59 -14.01 -26.08 -12.18
C GLY A 59 -14.33 -26.51 -13.61
N ASP A 60 -15.51 -26.18 -14.15
CA ASP A 60 -15.81 -26.37 -15.56
C ASP A 60 -15.60 -25.07 -16.35
N ALA A 61 -14.82 -25.15 -17.42
CA ALA A 61 -14.48 -24.02 -18.28
C ALA A 61 -15.65 -23.62 -19.20
N SER A 62 -16.68 -24.46 -19.35
CA SER A 62 -17.89 -24.11 -20.11
C SER A 62 -18.75 -23.05 -19.42
N ASP A 63 -18.67 -22.94 -18.09
CA ASP A 63 -19.56 -22.12 -17.28
C ASP A 63 -19.07 -20.67 -17.12
N VAL A 64 -17.92 -20.34 -17.73
CA VAL A 64 -17.35 -19.00 -17.68
C VAL A 64 -18.25 -18.03 -18.44
N LYS A 65 -18.76 -17.03 -17.74
CA LYS A 65 -19.53 -15.95 -18.36
C LYS A 65 -18.60 -14.97 -19.04
N TYR A 66 -18.93 -14.58 -20.27
CA TYR A 66 -18.17 -13.59 -21.03
C TYR A 66 -18.98 -12.31 -21.22
N VAL A 67 -18.30 -11.17 -21.19
CA VAL A 67 -18.84 -9.86 -21.56
C VAL A 67 -17.85 -9.22 -22.53
N MET A 68 -18.32 -8.84 -23.71
CA MET A 68 -17.48 -8.26 -24.78
C MET A 68 -16.24 -9.11 -25.14
N GLY A 69 -16.34 -10.44 -25.02
CA GLY A 69 -15.23 -11.37 -25.30
C GLY A 69 -14.26 -11.60 -24.13
N PHE A 70 -14.44 -10.93 -22.99
CA PHE A 70 -13.63 -11.14 -21.79
C PHE A 70 -14.37 -11.95 -20.73
N PRO A 71 -13.69 -12.83 -19.97
CA PRO A 71 -14.28 -13.47 -18.81
C PRO A 71 -14.78 -12.44 -17.79
N LEU A 72 -15.98 -12.62 -17.26
CA LEU A 72 -16.60 -11.70 -16.32
C LEU A 72 -15.75 -11.50 -15.05
N TRP A 73 -15.09 -12.57 -14.59
CA TRP A 73 -14.18 -12.50 -13.46
C TRP A 73 -13.01 -11.54 -13.72
N TRP A 74 -12.50 -11.53 -14.94
CA TRP A 74 -11.38 -10.70 -15.34
C TRP A 74 -11.78 -9.22 -15.36
N LEU A 75 -12.97 -8.92 -15.89
CA LEU A 75 -13.52 -7.57 -15.88
C LEU A 75 -13.76 -7.06 -14.46
N GLY A 76 -14.34 -7.88 -13.58
CA GLY A 76 -14.57 -7.48 -12.19
C GLY A 76 -13.26 -7.30 -11.42
N ALA A 77 -12.28 -8.20 -11.59
CA ALA A 77 -10.95 -8.05 -10.98
C ALA A 77 -10.26 -6.76 -11.44
N THR A 78 -10.28 -6.50 -12.75
CA THR A 78 -9.72 -5.27 -13.34
C THR A 78 -10.43 -4.02 -12.79
N GLY A 79 -11.76 -4.05 -12.70
CA GLY A 79 -12.55 -2.97 -12.11
C GLY A 79 -12.20 -2.69 -10.65
N MET A 80 -11.98 -3.73 -9.85
CA MET A 80 -11.55 -3.59 -8.46
C MET A 80 -10.18 -2.91 -8.36
N TYR A 81 -9.19 -3.34 -9.15
CA TYR A 81 -7.87 -2.71 -9.16
C TYR A 81 -7.92 -1.24 -9.61
N LEU A 82 -8.72 -0.93 -10.64
CA LEU A 82 -8.93 0.46 -11.08
C LEU A 82 -9.56 1.32 -9.99
N ALA A 83 -10.55 0.80 -9.27
CA ALA A 83 -11.15 1.51 -8.14
C ALA A 83 -10.13 1.80 -7.04
N THR A 84 -9.28 0.83 -6.70
CA THR A 84 -8.18 1.02 -5.73
C THR A 84 -7.16 2.05 -6.20
N MET A 85 -6.81 2.05 -7.49
CA MET A 85 -5.92 3.05 -8.08
C MET A 85 -6.51 4.47 -7.96
N VAL A 86 -7.77 4.64 -8.33
CA VAL A 86 -8.47 5.93 -8.24
C VAL A 86 -8.53 6.41 -6.79
N TRP A 87 -8.93 5.54 -5.86
CA TRP A 87 -8.91 5.84 -4.44
C TRP A 87 -7.51 6.27 -3.96
N GLY A 88 -6.46 5.56 -4.38
CA GLY A 88 -5.07 5.89 -4.04
C GLY A 88 -4.64 7.26 -4.54
N MET A 89 -5.00 7.63 -5.78
CA MET A 89 -4.74 8.97 -6.32
C MET A 89 -5.42 10.07 -5.50
N PHE A 90 -6.69 9.87 -5.10
CA PHE A 90 -7.38 10.80 -4.22
C PHE A 90 -6.72 10.92 -2.85
N ARG A 91 -6.20 9.81 -2.30
CA ARG A 91 -5.53 9.81 -1.01
C ARG A 91 -4.19 10.55 -1.04
N ILE A 92 -3.40 10.35 -2.10
CA ILE A 92 -2.11 11.05 -2.31
C ILE A 92 -2.34 12.55 -2.55
N LYS A 93 -3.40 12.91 -3.30
CA LYS A 93 -3.75 14.33 -3.52
C LYS A 93 -3.99 15.10 -2.22
N ASN A 94 -4.55 14.43 -1.21
CA ASN A 94 -4.91 15.01 0.08
C ASN A 94 -3.87 14.72 1.18
N TRP A 95 -2.64 14.33 0.83
CA TRP A 95 -1.63 13.97 1.82
C TRP A 95 -0.94 15.18 2.45
N GLU A 96 -0.38 14.96 3.64
CA GLU A 96 0.57 15.89 4.25
C GLU A 96 1.80 16.00 3.33
N LYS A 97 2.17 17.25 3.03
CA LYS A 97 3.32 17.54 2.17
C LYS A 97 4.52 17.80 3.05
N PHE A 98 5.61 17.10 2.78
CA PHE A 98 6.87 17.32 3.45
C PHE A 98 7.86 18.06 2.54
N PRO A 99 8.75 18.91 3.09
CA PRO A 99 9.79 19.54 2.30
C PRO A 99 10.73 18.49 1.71
N LEU A 100 11.30 18.74 0.53
CA LEU A 100 12.30 17.85 -0.09
C LEU A 100 13.73 18.07 0.45
N THR A 101 13.88 18.78 1.57
CA THR A 101 15.20 19.03 2.19
C THR A 101 15.82 17.73 2.70
N ALA A 102 17.15 17.63 2.70
CA ALA A 102 17.85 16.36 2.94
C ALA A 102 17.54 15.70 4.30
N ARG A 103 17.31 16.48 5.37
CA ARG A 103 16.90 15.98 6.71
C ARG A 103 16.05 17.04 7.44
N GLU A 104 15.08 16.62 8.26
CA GLU A 104 14.33 17.56 9.13
C GLU A 104 15.26 18.22 10.18
N LYS A 105 16.43 17.64 10.45
CA LYS A 105 17.48 18.18 11.34
C LYS A 105 18.34 19.32 10.78
N ASP A 106 18.18 19.70 9.51
CA ASP A 106 18.90 20.85 8.94
C ASP A 106 18.11 22.16 9.01
N GLY A 107 16.95 22.18 9.70
CA GLY A 107 15.97 23.25 9.49
C GLY A 107 15.25 23.86 10.69
N VAL A 108 15.28 23.32 11.91
CA VAL A 108 14.61 23.96 13.07
C VAL A 108 15.30 23.57 14.38
N LYS A 109 15.70 24.59 15.16
CA LYS A 109 16.02 24.51 16.60
C LYS A 109 14.75 24.41 17.43
#